data_AF-A0A2E5Z5J5-F1
#
_entry.id   AF-A0A2E5Z5J5-F1
#
_cell.length_a   1.000
_cell.length_b   1.000
_cell.length_c   1.000
_cell.angle_alpha   90.00
_cell.angle_beta   90.00
_cell.angle_gamma   90.00
#
_symmetry.space_group_name_H-M   'P 1'
#
loop_
_entity.id
_entity.type
_entity.pdbx_description
1 polymer ?
#
loop_
_entity_poly.entity_id
_entity_poly.type
_entity_poly.pdbx_seq_one_letter_code
_entity_poly.pdbx_strand_id
1 'polypeptide(L)'
;YKIKVSVRKTDGASLVLFFGKPATIRQSYVRLAGEDSVYIVDVESWELDASRDNWLDKGYLRISPENVSAIILDDMTFKRKGNLFRLEAENYDQSKVDKFLENLTDLQLSHFVQEEELSKDGSGFEELFKYENEDGSSEQVITMSTPDLEASYFVRRTDKKGTFKIAAEIVEEIRAASLEEFLGEANHDK
;
A
#
# COMPACT_ATOMS: atom_id res chain seq x y z
N TYR A 1 28.54 -19.55 6.24
CA TYR A 1 27.42 -18.86 5.57
C TYR A 1 28.00 -17.94 4.51
N LYS A 2 27.32 -17.73 3.38
CA LYS A 2 27.78 -16.79 2.34
C LYS A 2 27.25 -15.38 2.61
N ILE A 3 26.02 -15.28 3.12
CA ILE A 3 25.35 -14.01 3.40
C ILE A 3 24.76 -14.04 4.80
N LYS A 4 24.91 -12.94 5.54
CA LYS A 4 24.31 -12.71 6.85
C LYS A 4 23.35 -11.54 6.69
N VAL A 5 22.07 -11.78 6.98
CA VAL A 5 21.02 -10.76 6.94
C VAL A 5 20.59 -10.47 8.37
N SER A 6 20.66 -9.21 8.78
CA SER A 6 20.12 -8.76 10.07
C SER A 6 18.78 -8.10 9.82
N VAL A 7 17.72 -8.61 10.44
CA VAL A 7 16.35 -8.10 10.32
C VAL A 7 15.94 -7.48 11.65
N ARG A 8 15.53 -6.22 11.64
CA ARG A 8 14.89 -5.59 12.80
C ARG A 8 13.38 -5.64 12.60
N LYS A 9 12.67 -6.23 13.55
CA LYS A 9 11.20 -6.25 13.59
C LYS A 9 10.67 -4.92 14.12
N THR A 10 9.38 -4.68 13.87
CA THR A 10 8.67 -3.48 14.33
C THR A 10 8.54 -3.39 15.86
N ASP A 11 8.67 -4.49 16.58
CA ASP A 11 8.70 -4.53 18.05
C ASP A 11 10.10 -4.28 18.65
N GLY A 12 11.08 -3.94 17.80
CA GLY A 12 12.47 -3.71 18.18
C GLY A 12 13.31 -5.00 18.27
N ALA A 13 12.70 -6.19 18.16
CA ALA A 13 13.46 -7.44 18.18
C ALA A 13 14.36 -7.54 16.94
N SER A 14 15.56 -8.06 17.12
CA SER A 14 16.51 -8.30 16.03
C SER A 14 16.66 -9.78 15.77
N LEU A 15 16.51 -10.18 14.52
CA LEU A 15 16.78 -11.52 14.03
C LEU A 15 18.01 -11.47 13.13
N VAL A 16 18.75 -12.57 13.09
CA VAL A 16 19.84 -12.75 12.14
C VAL A 16 19.59 -14.03 11.38
N LEU A 17 19.51 -13.93 10.05
CA LEU A 17 19.39 -15.05 9.14
C LEU A 17 20.74 -15.30 8.47
N PHE A 18 21.12 -16.56 8.38
CA PHE A 18 22.32 -16.98 7.67
C PHE A 18 21.93 -17.76 6.43
N PHE A 19 22.26 -17.21 5.27
CA PHE A 19 22.08 -17.88 3.98
C PHE A 19 23.35 -18.66 3.62
N GLY A 20 23.14 -19.95 3.37
CA GLY A 20 24.16 -20.93 3.02
C GLY A 20 24.46 -20.94 1.53
N LYS A 21 25.05 -22.05 1.06
CA LYS A 21 25.18 -22.31 -0.39
C LYS A 21 23.78 -22.57 -0.98
N PRO A 22 23.59 -22.35 -2.28
CA PRO A 22 22.39 -22.79 -2.96
C PRO A 22 22.18 -24.30 -2.75
N ALA A 23 20.97 -24.69 -2.38
CA ALA A 23 20.53 -26.08 -2.32
C ALA A 23 20.22 -26.60 -3.73
N THR A 24 19.63 -25.75 -4.57
CA THR A 24 19.38 -25.96 -6.01
C THR A 24 19.57 -24.63 -6.76
N ILE A 25 19.19 -24.57 -8.04
CA ILE A 25 19.26 -23.32 -8.83
C ILE A 25 18.46 -22.21 -8.16
N ARG A 26 17.26 -22.51 -7.62
CA ARG A 26 16.28 -21.55 -7.07
C ARG A 26 16.16 -21.54 -5.55
N GLN A 27 16.99 -22.30 -4.85
CA GLN A 27 16.82 -22.53 -3.43
C GLN A 27 18.09 -22.31 -2.65
N SER A 28 17.97 -21.72 -1.47
CA SER A 28 19.08 -21.51 -0.54
C SER A 28 18.79 -22.16 0.80
N TYR A 29 19.84 -22.70 1.43
CA TYR A 29 19.77 -23.08 2.84
C TYR A 29 19.73 -21.82 3.72
N VAL A 30 18.80 -21.77 4.67
CA VAL A 30 18.67 -20.68 5.63
C VAL A 30 18.63 -21.24 7.04
N ARG A 31 19.31 -20.57 7.97
CA ARG A 31 19.07 -20.79 9.40
C ARG A 31 18.89 -19.47 10.14
N LEU A 32 18.13 -19.51 11.22
CA LEU A 32 18.06 -18.44 12.19
C LEU A 32 19.25 -18.50 13.15
N ALA A 33 19.77 -17.35 13.57
CA ALA A 33 20.79 -17.29 14.59
C ALA A 33 20.25 -17.79 15.94
N GLY A 34 21.01 -18.69 16.57
CA GLY A 34 20.59 -19.34 17.82
C GLY A 34 19.82 -20.63 17.63
N GLU A 35 19.46 -20.99 16.39
CA GLU A 35 18.83 -22.27 16.06
C GLU A 35 19.80 -23.20 15.30
N ASP A 36 19.63 -24.50 15.54
CA ASP A 36 20.34 -25.58 14.82
C ASP A 36 19.58 -26.03 13.56
N SER A 37 18.29 -25.71 13.48
CA SER A 37 17.43 -26.04 12.34
C SER A 37 17.87 -25.29 11.08
N VAL A 38 17.98 -26.04 9.97
CA VAL A 38 18.27 -25.50 8.63
C VAL A 38 17.06 -25.74 7.74
N TYR A 39 16.59 -24.67 7.11
CA TYR A 39 15.46 -24.65 6.21
C TYR A 39 15.94 -24.47 4.76
N ILE A 40 15.13 -24.92 3.81
CA ILE A 40 15.31 -24.61 2.39
C ILE A 40 14.25 -23.59 2.04
N VAL A 41 14.66 -22.45 1.47
CA VAL A 41 13.74 -21.42 0.98
C VAL A 41 13.93 -21.22 -0.52
N ASP A 42 12.85 -20.88 -1.21
CA ASP A 42 12.84 -20.56 -2.64
C ASP A 42 13.33 -19.11 -2.87
N VAL A 43 14.57 -18.86 -2.49
CA VAL A 43 15.27 -17.58 -2.71
C VAL A 43 16.70 -17.89 -3.12
N GLU A 44 17.17 -17.32 -4.23
CA GLU A 44 18.56 -17.49 -4.64
C GLU A 44 19.44 -16.53 -3.84
N SER A 45 20.54 -17.05 -3.26
CA SER A 45 21.42 -16.21 -2.42
C SER A 45 21.99 -14.98 -3.14
N TRP A 46 22.12 -14.99 -4.48
CA TRP A 46 22.56 -13.83 -5.26
C TRP A 46 21.42 -12.87 -5.66
N GLU A 47 20.16 -13.26 -5.51
CA GLU A 47 18.99 -12.39 -5.67
C GLU A 47 18.75 -11.52 -4.43
N LEU A 48 19.49 -11.78 -3.34
CA LEU A 48 19.45 -10.96 -2.14
C LEU A 48 20.11 -9.60 -2.42
N ASP A 49 19.28 -8.64 -2.82
CA ASP A 49 19.72 -7.28 -3.08
C ASP A 49 20.27 -6.62 -1.79
N ALA A 50 21.31 -5.80 -1.91
CA ALA A 50 21.81 -5.02 -0.79
C ALA A 50 20.88 -3.85 -0.45
N SER A 51 20.09 -3.40 -1.42
CA SER A 51 19.10 -2.33 -1.27
C SER A 51 17.86 -2.86 -0.54
N ARG A 52 17.58 -2.27 0.63
CA ARG A 52 16.39 -2.57 1.43
C ARG A 52 15.08 -2.43 0.62
N ASP A 53 15.03 -1.46 -0.29
CA ASP A 53 13.81 -1.13 -1.03
C ASP A 53 13.43 -2.22 -2.04
N ASN A 54 14.38 -3.06 -2.45
CA ASN A 54 14.13 -4.18 -3.35
C ASN A 54 13.55 -5.41 -2.61
N TRP A 55 13.51 -5.36 -1.28
CA TRP A 55 12.85 -6.37 -0.44
C TRP A 55 11.44 -5.94 -0.04
N LEU A 56 11.02 -4.75 -0.47
CA LEU A 56 9.72 -4.18 -0.18
C LEU A 56 8.66 -4.87 -1.02
N ASP A 57 7.62 -5.40 -0.36
CA ASP A 57 6.36 -5.65 -1.04
C ASP A 57 5.72 -4.30 -1.35
N LYS A 58 5.96 -3.81 -2.58
CA LYS A 58 5.40 -2.52 -3.02
C LYS A 58 3.88 -2.52 -3.03
N GLY A 59 3.24 -3.69 -3.13
CA GLY A 59 1.79 -3.85 -3.08
C GLY A 59 1.22 -3.97 -1.67
N TYR A 60 2.01 -3.77 -0.61
CA TYR A 60 1.54 -3.95 0.76
C TYR A 60 0.38 -3.02 1.15
N LEU A 61 0.27 -1.86 0.51
CA LEU A 61 -0.86 -0.93 0.67
C LEU A 61 -1.98 -1.12 -0.36
N ARG A 62 -1.85 -2.07 -1.29
CA ARG A 62 -2.91 -2.40 -2.23
C ARG A 62 -4.17 -2.81 -1.46
N ILE A 63 -5.30 -2.36 -1.96
CA ILE A 63 -6.62 -2.75 -1.49
C ILE A 63 -7.17 -3.73 -2.52
N SER A 64 -7.58 -4.91 -2.08
CA SER A 64 -8.27 -5.90 -2.92
C SER A 64 -9.69 -5.43 -3.20
N PRO A 65 -10.04 -4.97 -4.42
CA PRO A 65 -11.38 -4.45 -4.72
C PRO A 65 -12.48 -5.49 -4.53
N GLU A 66 -12.12 -6.77 -4.59
CA GLU A 66 -13.00 -7.91 -4.29
C GLU A 66 -13.42 -8.02 -2.83
N ASN A 67 -12.66 -7.43 -1.90
CA ASN A 67 -12.95 -7.48 -0.47
C ASN A 67 -13.57 -6.19 0.06
N VAL A 68 -13.93 -5.25 -0.82
CA VAL A 68 -14.41 -3.92 -0.45
C VAL A 68 -15.87 -3.75 -0.89
N SER A 69 -16.72 -3.35 0.05
CA SER A 69 -18.14 -3.06 -0.20
C SER A 69 -18.40 -1.60 -0.56
N ALA A 70 -17.61 -0.68 0.01
CA ALA A 70 -17.73 0.74 -0.25
C ALA A 70 -16.39 1.48 -0.10
N ILE A 71 -16.22 2.56 -0.84
CA ILE A 71 -15.12 3.51 -0.70
C ILE A 71 -15.75 4.89 -0.50
N ILE A 72 -15.30 5.61 0.52
CA ILE A 72 -15.78 6.94 0.90
C ILE A 72 -14.62 7.92 0.77
N LEU A 73 -14.81 8.94 -0.05
CA LEU A 73 -13.85 10.02 -0.27
C LEU A 73 -14.63 11.33 -0.22
N ASP A 74 -14.35 12.15 0.81
CA ASP A 74 -15.09 13.37 1.10
C ASP A 74 -16.61 13.16 1.09
N ASP A 75 -17.34 13.80 0.17
CA ASP A 75 -18.79 13.70 -0.02
C ASP A 75 -19.20 12.62 -1.04
N MET A 76 -18.23 11.92 -1.65
CA MET A 76 -18.45 10.87 -2.62
C MET A 76 -18.44 9.49 -1.96
N THR A 77 -19.45 8.69 -2.28
CA THR A 77 -19.53 7.28 -1.85
C THR A 77 -19.62 6.38 -3.07
N PHE A 78 -18.66 5.49 -3.22
CA PHE A 78 -18.63 4.45 -4.25
C PHE A 78 -19.05 3.14 -3.61
N LYS A 79 -20.23 2.61 -3.97
CA LYS A 79 -20.70 1.32 -3.46
C LYS A 79 -20.61 0.23 -4.49
N ARG A 80 -20.22 -0.97 -4.04
CA ARG A 80 -20.22 -2.15 -4.87
C ARG A 80 -21.65 -2.56 -5.23
N LYS A 81 -21.93 -2.72 -6.52
CA LYS A 81 -23.19 -3.28 -7.05
C LYS A 81 -22.87 -4.39 -8.06
N GLY A 82 -22.92 -5.63 -7.58
CA GLY A 82 -22.43 -6.77 -8.35
C GLY A 82 -20.91 -6.74 -8.42
N ASN A 83 -20.35 -6.78 -9.63
CA ASN A 83 -18.90 -6.82 -9.84
C ASN A 83 -18.26 -5.43 -10.02
N LEU A 84 -19.04 -4.36 -9.97
CA LEU A 84 -18.57 -3.00 -10.24
C LEU A 84 -18.88 -2.09 -9.07
N PHE A 85 -17.99 -1.13 -8.82
CA PHE A 85 -18.29 0.00 -7.96
C PHE A 85 -19.11 1.03 -8.72
N ARG A 86 -20.05 1.65 -8.02
CA ARG A 86 -20.93 2.68 -8.56
C ARG A 86 -20.92 3.87 -7.63
N LEU A 87 -20.70 5.05 -8.18
CA LEU A 87 -20.84 6.30 -7.45
C LEU A 87 -22.31 6.51 -7.09
N GLU A 88 -22.59 6.87 -5.85
CA GLU A 88 -23.94 7.22 -5.37
C GLU A 88 -24.33 8.65 -5.80
N ALA A 89 -24.33 8.89 -7.11
CA ALA A 89 -24.71 10.16 -7.74
C ALA A 89 -25.60 9.92 -8.98
N GLU A 90 -26.28 10.98 -9.43
CA GLU A 90 -27.01 10.97 -10.71
C GLU A 90 -26.05 11.30 -11.87
N ASN A 91 -26.25 10.62 -13.02
CA ASN A 91 -25.56 10.92 -14.29
C ASN A 91 -24.02 11.00 -14.22
N TYR A 92 -23.36 9.89 -13.85
CA TYR A 92 -21.91 9.76 -13.89
C TYR A 92 -21.43 8.84 -15.04
N ASP A 93 -20.18 9.03 -15.44
CA ASP A 93 -19.44 8.18 -16.36
C ASP A 93 -18.76 7.04 -15.58
N GLN A 94 -19.28 5.82 -15.74
CA GLN A 94 -18.73 4.62 -15.12
C GLN A 94 -17.24 4.39 -15.45
N SER A 95 -16.79 4.77 -16.65
CA SER A 95 -15.41 4.54 -17.09
C SER A 95 -14.42 5.38 -16.29
N LYS A 96 -14.83 6.60 -15.92
CA LYS A 96 -14.02 7.48 -15.07
C LYS A 96 -13.96 6.96 -13.64
N VAL A 97 -15.08 6.46 -13.12
CA VAL A 97 -15.15 5.81 -11.79
C VAL A 97 -14.23 4.59 -11.74
N ASP A 98 -14.31 3.71 -12.73
CA ASP A 98 -13.49 2.48 -12.76
C ASP A 98 -11.99 2.81 -12.78
N LYS A 99 -11.58 3.76 -13.62
CA LYS A 99 -10.18 4.21 -13.70
C LYS A 99 -9.70 4.84 -12.39
N PHE A 100 -10.52 5.69 -11.79
CA PHE A 100 -10.19 6.32 -10.51
C PHE A 100 -10.01 5.29 -9.39
N LEU A 101 -10.91 4.32 -9.31
CA LEU A 101 -10.86 3.28 -8.28
C LEU A 101 -9.72 2.28 -8.50
N GLU A 102 -9.34 2.00 -9.75
CA GLU A 102 -8.13 1.23 -10.05
C GLU A 102 -6.88 1.92 -9.47
N ASN A 103 -6.73 3.22 -9.71
CA ASN A 103 -5.62 4.01 -9.17
C ASN A 103 -5.66 4.10 -7.63
N LEU A 104 -6.84 4.34 -7.06
CA LEU A 104 -7.04 4.49 -5.62
C LEU A 104 -6.79 3.18 -4.86
N THR A 105 -7.06 2.02 -5.48
CA THR A 105 -6.86 0.71 -4.85
C THR A 105 -5.47 0.13 -5.09
N ASP A 106 -4.75 0.54 -6.13
CA ASP A 106 -3.36 0.14 -6.39
C ASP A 106 -2.32 1.07 -5.73
N LEU A 107 -2.50 1.40 -4.45
CA LEU A 107 -1.51 2.19 -3.71
C LEU A 107 -0.19 1.42 -3.59
N GLN A 108 0.86 1.92 -4.24
CA GLN A 108 2.18 1.33 -4.22
C GLN A 108 3.13 2.08 -3.27
N LEU A 109 3.86 1.30 -2.47
CA LEU A 109 4.92 1.83 -1.62
C LEU A 109 6.15 2.22 -2.44
N SER A 110 6.68 3.40 -2.14
CA SER A 110 8.01 3.79 -2.61
C SER A 110 9.10 3.44 -1.58
N HIS A 111 8.81 3.57 -0.27
CA HIS A 111 9.79 3.37 0.81
C HIS A 111 9.14 2.99 2.16
N PHE A 112 9.88 2.24 2.99
CA PHE A 112 9.51 2.00 4.40
C PHE A 112 10.08 3.09 5.30
N VAL A 113 9.19 3.85 5.94
CA VAL A 113 9.57 4.97 6.81
C VAL A 113 10.11 4.44 8.13
N GLN A 114 11.32 4.88 8.50
CA GLN A 114 11.87 4.70 9.83
C GLN A 114 11.37 5.79 10.78
N GLU A 115 11.34 5.50 12.08
CA GLU A 115 10.80 6.43 13.08
C GLU A 115 11.56 7.77 13.10
N GLU A 116 12.85 7.75 12.76
CA GLU A 116 13.70 8.94 12.64
C GLU A 116 13.30 9.84 11.45
N GLU A 117 12.70 9.28 10.40
CA GLU A 117 12.21 10.03 9.23
C GLU A 117 10.89 10.75 9.53
N LEU A 118 10.10 10.22 10.48
CA LEU A 118 8.85 10.86 10.95
C LEU A 118 9.13 12.14 11.76
N SER A 119 10.34 12.25 12.35
CA SER A 119 10.71 13.31 13.28
C SER A 119 10.98 14.68 12.63
N LYS A 120 11.01 14.76 11.29
CA LYS A 120 11.39 16.00 10.59
C LYS A 120 10.24 16.84 10.06
N ASP A 121 9.15 16.29 9.54
CA ASP A 121 8.12 17.12 8.88
C ASP A 121 6.68 16.55 8.92
N GLY A 122 6.44 15.48 9.67
CA GLY A 122 5.12 14.81 9.73
C GLY A 122 4.25 15.25 10.91
N SER A 123 3.90 16.54 11.03
CA SER A 123 2.96 16.97 12.07
C SER A 123 1.52 16.94 11.56
N GLY A 124 0.74 15.98 12.05
CA GLY A 124 -0.67 15.81 11.71
C GLY A 124 -0.87 14.76 10.62
N PHE A 125 -1.73 13.79 10.90
CA PHE A 125 -2.28 12.90 9.90
C PHE A 125 -3.74 13.30 9.68
N GLU A 126 -4.11 13.57 8.43
CA GLU A 126 -5.48 13.83 8.02
C GLU A 126 -6.04 12.65 7.22
N GLU A 127 -7.36 12.54 7.15
CA GLU A 127 -8.02 11.51 6.36
C GLU A 127 -7.78 11.75 4.87
N LEU A 128 -7.36 10.70 4.17
CA LEU A 128 -7.27 10.69 2.71
C LEU A 128 -8.54 10.06 2.12
N PHE A 129 -8.89 8.85 2.55
CA PHE A 129 -10.18 8.22 2.25
C PHE A 129 -10.44 7.06 3.22
N LYS A 130 -11.65 6.49 3.13
CA LYS A 130 -12.06 5.31 3.87
C LYS A 130 -12.59 4.22 2.96
N TYR A 131 -12.59 3.00 3.45
CA TYR A 131 -13.27 1.89 2.79
C TYR A 131 -13.88 0.92 3.80
N GLU A 132 -14.98 0.32 3.39
CA GLU A 132 -15.68 -0.73 4.13
C GLU A 132 -15.37 -2.09 3.49
N ASN A 133 -15.13 -3.10 4.33
CA ASN A 133 -14.88 -4.45 3.84
C ASN A 133 -16.19 -5.20 3.58
N GLU A 134 -16.21 -6.09 2.57
CA GLU A 134 -17.36 -6.96 2.29
C GLU A 134 -17.69 -7.92 3.44
N ASP A 135 -16.71 -8.27 4.27
CA ASP A 135 -16.90 -9.16 5.43
C ASP A 135 -17.61 -8.49 6.62
N GLY A 136 -17.93 -7.20 6.50
CA GLY A 136 -18.57 -6.42 7.56
C GLY A 136 -17.64 -6.10 8.74
N SER A 137 -16.33 -6.29 8.58
CA SER A 137 -15.34 -5.81 9.54
C SER A 137 -15.35 -4.28 9.62
N SER A 138 -14.67 -3.74 10.63
CA SER A 138 -14.62 -2.30 10.86
C SER A 138 -14.16 -1.55 9.62
N GLU A 139 -14.75 -0.37 9.40
CA GLU A 139 -14.27 0.65 8.45
C GLU A 139 -12.76 0.81 8.58
N GLN A 140 -12.09 0.89 7.43
CA GLN A 140 -10.66 1.14 7.35
C GLN A 140 -10.42 2.55 6.85
N VAL A 141 -9.50 3.25 7.52
CA VAL A 141 -9.16 4.63 7.22
C VAL A 141 -7.74 4.69 6.71
N ILE A 142 -7.56 5.35 5.57
CA ILE A 142 -6.26 5.77 5.07
C ILE A 142 -6.06 7.21 5.47
N THR A 143 -4.97 7.48 6.16
CA THR A 143 -4.58 8.84 6.57
C THR A 143 -3.24 9.21 5.97
N MET A 144 -3.02 10.50 5.73
CA MET A 144 -1.82 11.06 5.14
C MET A 144 -1.25 12.21 5.98
N SER A 145 0.04 12.44 5.90
CA SER A 145 0.69 13.65 6.43
C SER A 145 0.57 14.82 5.45
N THR A 146 1.10 15.99 5.82
CA THR A 146 1.52 16.99 4.83
C THR A 146 2.66 16.43 3.96
N PRO A 147 2.86 16.95 2.73
CA PRO A 147 3.97 16.51 1.89
C PRO A 147 5.30 16.81 2.57
N ASP A 148 6.26 15.90 2.44
CA ASP A 148 7.63 16.09 2.89
C ASP A 148 8.44 16.98 1.91
N LEU A 149 9.70 17.26 2.26
CA LEU A 149 10.60 18.09 1.45
C LEU A 149 10.92 17.49 0.08
N GLU A 150 10.64 16.20 -0.14
CA GLU A 150 10.86 15.48 -1.40
C GLU A 150 9.57 15.33 -2.21
N ALA A 151 8.52 16.09 -1.88
CA ALA A 151 7.21 15.99 -2.52
C ALA A 151 6.67 14.55 -2.47
N SER A 152 6.69 13.95 -1.29
CA SER A 152 6.09 12.65 -1.01
C SER A 152 5.23 12.73 0.25
N TYR A 153 4.35 11.76 0.42
CA TYR A 153 3.44 11.71 1.56
C TYR A 153 3.74 10.52 2.44
N PHE A 154 3.63 10.72 3.75
CA PHE A 154 3.55 9.62 4.70
C PHE A 154 2.10 9.20 4.85
N VAL A 155 1.81 7.91 4.69
CA VAL A 155 0.47 7.35 4.86
C VAL A 155 0.42 6.25 5.91
N ARG A 156 -0.77 6.09 6.50
CA ARG A 156 -1.10 5.02 7.44
C ARG A 156 -2.45 4.42 7.07
N ARG A 157 -2.58 3.11 7.28
CA ARG A 157 -3.84 2.38 7.20
C ARG A 157 -4.18 1.81 8.56
N THR A 158 -5.43 1.90 8.97
CA THR A 158 -5.88 1.38 10.28
C THR A 158 -5.67 -0.13 10.46
N ASP A 159 -5.73 -0.91 9.38
CA ASP A 159 -5.50 -2.37 9.40
C ASP A 159 -4.03 -2.77 9.32
N LYS A 160 -3.11 -1.84 9.03
CA LYS A 160 -1.69 -2.13 8.83
C LYS A 160 -0.84 -1.41 9.88
N LYS A 161 0.13 -2.13 10.43
CA LYS A 161 1.14 -1.51 11.32
C LYS A 161 2.21 -0.82 10.49
N GLY A 162 2.51 0.42 10.83
CA GLY A 162 3.61 1.19 10.25
C GLY A 162 3.19 2.52 9.66
N THR A 163 4.17 3.27 9.20
CA THR A 163 3.97 4.45 8.35
C THR A 163 4.76 4.22 7.07
N PHE A 164 4.21 4.71 5.97
CA PHE A 164 4.60 4.32 4.63
C PHE A 164 4.80 5.55 3.77
N LYS A 165 5.77 5.54 2.85
CA LYS A 165 5.95 6.64 1.90
C LYS A 165 5.29 6.28 0.57
N ILE A 166 4.49 7.20 0.04
CA ILE A 166 3.91 7.12 -1.30
C ILE A 166 4.19 8.42 -2.09
N ALA A 167 4.16 8.32 -3.41
CA ALA A 167 4.42 9.46 -4.29
C ALA A 167 3.32 10.54 -4.17
N ALA A 168 3.69 11.81 -4.24
CA ALA A 168 2.72 12.90 -4.19
C ALA A 168 1.72 12.88 -5.34
N GLU A 169 2.13 12.44 -6.54
CA GLU A 169 1.23 12.35 -7.69
C GLU A 169 -0.05 11.55 -7.36
N ILE A 170 0.10 10.42 -6.68
CA ILE A 170 -1.03 9.56 -6.29
C ILE A 170 -1.93 10.27 -5.27
N VAL A 171 -1.34 10.90 -4.26
CA VAL A 171 -2.12 11.59 -3.21
C VAL A 171 -2.86 12.79 -3.77
N GLU A 172 -2.18 13.60 -4.58
CA GLU A 172 -2.77 14.79 -5.18
C GLU A 172 -3.85 14.43 -6.20
N GLU A 173 -3.73 13.32 -6.94
CA GLU A 173 -4.81 12.80 -7.80
C GLU A 173 -6.05 12.43 -6.98
N ILE A 174 -5.87 11.75 -5.84
CA ILE A 174 -6.99 11.40 -4.94
C ILE A 174 -7.62 12.67 -4.34
N ARG A 175 -6.83 13.65 -3.92
CA ARG A 175 -7.32 14.90 -3.32
C ARG A 175 -7.98 15.84 -4.33
N ALA A 176 -7.58 15.78 -5.58
CA ALA A 176 -8.19 16.56 -6.65
C ALA A 176 -9.55 15.98 -7.09
N ALA A 177 -9.81 14.71 -6.75
CA ALA A 177 -11.02 14.03 -7.15
C ALA A 177 -12.26 14.75 -6.65
N SER A 178 -13.18 15.02 -7.56
CA SER A 178 -14.46 15.67 -7.23
C SER A 178 -15.61 15.10 -8.03
N LEU A 179 -16.83 15.30 -7.52
CA LEU A 179 -18.04 14.79 -8.17
C LEU A 179 -18.15 15.23 -9.65
N GLU A 180 -17.71 16.45 -9.96
CA GLU A 180 -17.75 17.04 -11.31
C GLU A 180 -16.91 16.25 -12.32
N GLU A 181 -15.78 15.70 -11.89
CA GLU A 181 -14.90 14.92 -12.77
C GLU A 181 -15.60 13.66 -13.27
N PHE A 182 -16.47 13.08 -12.46
CA PHE A 182 -17.20 11.86 -12.78
C PHE A 182 -18.48 12.10 -13.58
N LEU A 183 -18.90 13.34 -13.81
CA LEU A 183 -20.10 13.60 -14.62
C LEU A 183 -19.91 13.10 -16.06
N GLY A 184 -20.97 12.49 -16.60
CA GLY A 184 -21.04 12.13 -18.01
C GLY A 184 -21.13 13.38 -18.88
N GLU A 185 -20.54 13.36 -20.08
CA GLU A 185 -20.79 14.42 -21.05
C GLU A 185 -22.30 14.53 -21.27
N ALA A 186 -22.87 15.71 -21.00
CA ALA A 186 -24.25 15.98 -21.36
C ALA A 186 -24.35 15.82 -22.88
N ASN A 187 -24.96 14.72 -23.35
CA ASN A 187 -25.29 14.53 -24.76
C ASN A 187 -26.09 15.77 -25.20
N HIS A 188 -25.42 16.69 -25.90
CA HIS A 188 -26.09 17.64 -26.77
C HIS A 188 -26.57 16.83 -27.96
N ASP A 189 -27.79 16.27 -27.83
CA ASP A 189 -28.53 15.71 -28.95
C ASP A 189 -28.56 16.76 -30.08
N LYS A 190 -28.12 16.33 -31.25
CA LYS A 190 -28.38 17.00 -32.53
C LYS A 190 -29.42 16.20 -33.31
#